data_AF-A0A4D4L0P8-F1
#
_entry.id   AF-A0A4D4L0P8-F1
#
_cell.length_a   1.000
_cell.length_b   1.000
_cell.length_c   1.000
_cell.angle_alpha   90.00
_cell.angle_beta   90.00
_cell.angle_gamma   90.00
#
_symmetry.space_group_name_H-M   'P 1'
#
loop_
_entity.id
_entity.type
_entity.pdbx_description
1 polymer ?
#
loop_
_entity_poly.entity_id
_entity_poly.type
_entity_poly.pdbx_seq_one_letter_code
_entity_poly.pdbx_strand_id
1 'polypeptide(L)'
;MRRERPPRRTAGRPPRRSRPHPHRTGRGLPGLSTTIERIAGYRAGLERHGLPFRPGLLAEGHSEARGAEDAVHRLLDSPEPPTAIITANNAMTIGALRALRTAGLSVPDDLALVCFDDFSWADVFSPGLTAISQPSREVGATAVRLLLERLENPGRPPRTVRLPCAFVHRTSCGCVAEALDRPLPGTPGIAGKDPVS
;
A
#
# COMPACT_ATOMS: atom_id res chain seq x y z
N MET A 1 0.48 -30.86 -51.08
CA MET A 1 0.84 -29.42 -51.20
C MET A 1 0.28 -28.67 -50.00
N ARG A 2 1.05 -28.55 -48.90
CA ARG A 2 0.63 -27.81 -47.69
C ARG A 2 0.88 -26.32 -47.93
N ARG A 3 -0.12 -25.47 -47.73
CA ARG A 3 0.03 -24.00 -47.73
C ARG A 3 0.34 -23.55 -46.31
N GLU A 4 1.56 -23.06 -46.07
CA GLU A 4 1.93 -22.41 -44.82
C GLU A 4 1.39 -20.98 -44.75
N ARG A 5 0.86 -20.57 -43.59
CA ARG A 5 0.46 -19.19 -43.29
C ARG A 5 1.64 -18.45 -42.64
N PRO A 6 1.90 -17.17 -42.97
CA PRO A 6 2.96 -16.41 -42.34
C PRO A 6 2.56 -15.91 -40.92
N PRO A 7 3.53 -15.66 -40.03
CA PRO A 7 3.27 -15.25 -38.65
C PRO A 7 2.81 -13.78 -38.55
N ARG A 8 1.89 -13.51 -37.62
CA ARG A 8 1.38 -12.17 -37.29
C ARG A 8 2.46 -11.36 -36.54
N ARG A 9 2.84 -10.21 -37.08
CA ARG A 9 3.63 -9.19 -36.38
C ARG A 9 2.82 -8.59 -35.23
N THR A 10 3.27 -8.73 -34.00
CA THR A 10 2.80 -7.96 -32.85
C THR A 10 3.51 -6.61 -32.85
N ALA A 11 2.80 -5.55 -33.25
CA ALA A 11 3.29 -4.19 -33.10
C ALA A 11 3.30 -3.82 -31.61
N GLY A 12 4.50 -3.52 -31.08
CA GLY A 12 4.67 -3.03 -29.71
C GLY A 12 3.91 -1.73 -29.47
N ARG A 13 3.20 -1.66 -28.34
CA ARG A 13 2.46 -0.49 -27.89
C ARG A 13 3.46 0.54 -27.35
N PRO A 14 3.39 1.83 -27.74
CA PRO A 14 4.33 2.83 -27.26
C PRO A 14 4.05 3.21 -25.80
N PRO A 15 5.06 3.66 -25.03
CA PRO A 15 4.90 4.06 -23.64
C PRO A 15 4.02 5.32 -23.53
N ARG A 16 3.03 5.28 -22.64
CA ARG A 16 2.11 6.40 -22.39
C ARG A 16 2.75 7.43 -21.45
N ARG A 17 2.81 8.68 -21.91
CA ARG A 17 3.28 9.85 -21.13
C ARG A 17 2.41 10.08 -19.88
N SER A 18 3.07 10.55 -18.82
CA SER A 18 2.56 10.88 -17.49
C SER A 18 1.36 11.84 -17.51
N ARG A 19 0.21 11.36 -17.04
CA ARG A 19 -0.98 12.15 -16.69
C ARG A 19 -1.20 12.02 -15.19
N PRO A 20 -1.75 13.02 -14.47
CA PRO A 20 -2.03 12.88 -13.05
C PRO A 20 -2.97 11.69 -12.80
N HIS A 21 -2.55 10.79 -11.90
CA HIS A 21 -3.01 9.40 -11.83
C HIS A 21 -4.07 9.19 -10.72
N PRO A 22 -5.14 8.42 -10.96
CA PRO A 22 -6.09 8.07 -9.91
C PRO A 22 -5.52 7.00 -8.98
N HIS A 23 -5.31 7.35 -7.71
CA HIS A 23 -4.84 6.44 -6.65
C HIS A 23 -6.02 6.01 -5.75
N ARG A 24 -5.92 4.85 -5.10
CA ARG A 24 -6.96 4.28 -4.23
C ARG A 24 -6.37 3.63 -2.98
N THR A 25 -7.10 3.69 -1.86
CA THR A 25 -6.83 2.92 -0.64
C THR A 25 -8.02 2.00 -0.30
N GLY A 26 -7.77 0.81 0.23
CA GLY A 26 -8.79 -0.07 0.81
C GLY A 26 -8.98 0.24 2.29
N ARG A 27 -10.22 0.33 2.77
CA ARG A 27 -10.57 0.41 4.19
C ARG A 27 -10.60 -0.99 4.81
N GLY A 28 -9.97 -1.13 5.96
CA GLY A 28 -10.14 -2.26 6.87
C GLY A 28 -11.46 -2.19 7.64
N LEU A 29 -11.57 -2.95 8.74
CA LEU A 29 -12.74 -2.97 9.62
C LEU A 29 -13.03 -1.57 10.21
N PRO A 30 -14.29 -1.08 10.18
CA PRO A 30 -14.67 0.20 10.78
C PRO A 30 -14.39 0.25 12.29
N GLY A 31 -14.09 1.45 12.80
CA GLY A 31 -13.85 1.68 14.24
C GLY A 31 -12.45 1.30 14.74
N LEU A 32 -11.63 0.60 13.93
CA LEU A 32 -10.23 0.35 14.27
C LEU A 32 -9.37 1.60 14.05
N SER A 33 -8.49 1.89 15.01
CA SER A 33 -7.53 3.00 14.91
C SER A 33 -6.68 2.92 13.64
N THR A 34 -6.21 1.72 13.29
CA THR A 34 -5.42 1.49 12.08
C THR A 34 -6.19 1.83 10.80
N THR A 35 -7.49 1.51 10.72
CA THR A 35 -8.32 1.90 9.58
C THR A 35 -8.42 3.42 9.46
N ILE A 36 -8.70 4.10 10.58
CA ILE A 36 -8.85 5.57 10.62
C ILE A 36 -7.53 6.25 10.24
N GLU A 37 -6.42 5.87 10.87
CA GLU A 37 -5.11 6.49 10.64
C GLU A 37 -4.58 6.24 9.23
N ARG A 38 -4.78 5.04 8.67
CA ARG A 38 -4.36 4.73 7.29
C ARG A 38 -5.14 5.54 6.25
N ILE A 39 -6.45 5.72 6.44
CA ILE A 39 -7.27 6.59 5.57
C ILE A 39 -6.82 8.05 5.70
N ALA A 40 -6.55 8.53 6.91
CA ALA A 40 -6.04 9.87 7.14
C ALA A 40 -4.68 10.08 6.44
N GLY A 41 -3.77 9.12 6.56
CA GLY A 41 -2.46 9.14 5.87
C GLY A 41 -2.60 9.16 4.35
N TYR A 42 -3.50 8.35 3.79
CA TYR A 42 -3.82 8.38 2.35
C TYR A 42 -4.31 9.76 1.90
N ARG A 43 -5.28 10.35 2.62
CA ARG A 43 -5.81 11.67 2.30
C ARG A 43 -4.73 12.76 2.38
N ALA A 44 -3.90 12.73 3.41
CA ALA A 44 -2.77 13.66 3.56
C ALA A 44 -1.74 13.50 2.42
N GLY A 45 -1.47 12.26 1.99
CA GLY A 45 -0.59 12.00 0.85
C GLY A 45 -1.12 12.56 -0.47
N LEU A 46 -2.42 12.42 -0.73
CA LEU A 46 -3.06 13.02 -1.90
C LEU A 46 -2.98 14.55 -1.86
N GLU A 47 -3.32 15.15 -0.72
CA GLU A 47 -3.32 16.60 -0.52
C GLU A 47 -1.92 17.20 -0.78
N ARG A 48 -0.86 16.57 -0.24
CA ARG A 48 0.54 16.99 -0.47
C ARG A 48 0.97 16.97 -1.93
N HIS A 49 0.29 16.19 -2.77
CA HIS A 49 0.57 16.10 -4.20
C HIS A 49 -0.48 16.80 -5.07
N GLY A 50 -1.38 17.59 -4.46
CA GLY A 50 -2.43 18.30 -5.19
C GLY A 50 -3.43 17.38 -5.88
N LEU A 51 -3.58 16.14 -5.39
CA LEU A 51 -4.48 15.14 -5.96
C LEU A 51 -5.82 15.16 -5.20
N PRO A 52 -6.96 15.09 -5.90
CA PRO A 52 -8.26 15.13 -5.25
C PRO A 52 -8.58 13.81 -4.55
N PHE A 53 -9.09 13.88 -3.31
CA PHE A 53 -9.69 12.73 -2.66
C PHE A 53 -11.02 12.39 -3.33
N ARG A 54 -11.12 11.19 -3.91
CA ARG A 54 -12.33 10.67 -4.53
C ARG A 54 -12.94 9.59 -3.62
N PRO A 55 -14.10 9.83 -2.97
CA PRO A 55 -14.75 8.84 -2.10
C PRO A 55 -15.07 7.52 -2.84
N GLY A 56 -15.43 7.62 -4.13
CA GLY A 56 -15.65 6.47 -5.01
C GLY A 56 -14.40 5.62 -5.25
N LEU A 57 -13.20 6.13 -4.88
CA LEU A 57 -11.94 5.39 -4.87
C LEU A 57 -11.54 4.94 -3.46
N LEU A 58 -12.48 4.75 -2.54
CA LEU A 58 -12.20 4.19 -1.22
C LEU A 58 -13.06 2.94 -0.97
N ALA A 59 -12.42 1.78 -1.09
CA ALA A 59 -13.06 0.45 -1.02
C ALA A 59 -13.31 0.03 0.42
N GLU A 60 -14.34 -0.74 0.69
CA GLU A 60 -14.43 -1.50 1.94
C GLU A 60 -14.07 -2.95 1.66
N GLY A 61 -12.97 -3.43 2.27
CA GLY A 61 -12.58 -4.84 2.20
C GLY A 61 -12.69 -5.56 3.54
N HIS A 62 -13.22 -4.88 4.56
CA HIS A 62 -13.53 -5.44 5.90
C HIS A 62 -12.36 -6.15 6.60
N SER A 63 -11.12 -5.80 6.26
CA SER A 63 -9.92 -6.51 6.73
C SER A 63 -9.84 -7.99 6.30
N GLU A 64 -10.59 -8.40 5.29
CA GLU A 64 -10.70 -9.79 4.82
C GLU A 64 -10.21 -9.95 3.38
N ALA A 65 -9.74 -11.16 3.05
CA ALA A 65 -9.30 -11.47 1.68
C ALA A 65 -10.46 -11.44 0.69
N ARG A 66 -11.57 -12.14 0.99
CA ARG A 66 -12.74 -12.18 0.10
C ARG A 66 -13.38 -10.80 -0.05
N GLY A 67 -13.56 -10.08 1.06
CA GLY A 67 -14.08 -8.72 1.04
C GLY A 67 -13.24 -7.78 0.17
N ALA A 68 -11.91 -7.87 0.26
CA ALA A 68 -11.02 -7.08 -0.60
C ALA A 68 -11.07 -7.51 -2.07
N GLU A 69 -11.13 -8.82 -2.35
CA GLU A 69 -11.25 -9.35 -3.71
C GLU A 69 -12.50 -8.80 -4.40
N ASP A 70 -13.66 -8.91 -3.76
CA ASP A 70 -14.93 -8.38 -4.27
C ASP A 70 -14.87 -6.85 -4.46
N ALA A 71 -14.24 -6.15 -3.52
CA ALA A 71 -14.10 -4.69 -3.57
C ALA A 71 -13.14 -4.21 -4.66
N VAL A 72 -12.16 -5.02 -5.04
CA VAL A 72 -11.27 -4.76 -6.17
C VAL A 72 -11.95 -5.07 -7.49
N HIS A 73 -12.73 -6.14 -7.60
CA HIS A 73 -13.54 -6.36 -8.81
C HIS A 73 -14.47 -5.18 -9.11
N ARG A 74 -15.24 -4.71 -8.11
CA ARG A 74 -16.10 -3.53 -8.25
C ARG A 74 -15.36 -2.27 -8.69
N LEU A 75 -14.06 -2.16 -8.41
CA LEU A 75 -13.26 -1.03 -8.89
C LEU A 75 -12.87 -1.12 -10.34
N LEU A 76 -12.40 -2.29 -10.73
CA LEU A 76 -11.93 -2.53 -12.07
C LEU A 76 -13.09 -2.39 -13.07
N ASP A 77 -14.31 -2.70 -12.62
CA ASP A 77 -15.55 -2.54 -13.39
C ASP A 77 -16.11 -1.10 -13.38
N SER A 78 -15.50 -0.17 -12.63
CA SER A 78 -15.99 1.22 -12.56
C SER A 78 -15.64 2.01 -13.84
N PRO A 79 -16.37 3.10 -14.17
CA PRO A 79 -16.08 3.91 -15.35
C PRO A 79 -14.67 4.53 -15.39
N GLU A 80 -14.11 4.77 -14.21
CA GLU A 80 -12.75 5.30 -14.01
C GLU A 80 -11.97 4.36 -13.08
N PRO A 81 -11.49 3.21 -13.58
CA PRO A 81 -10.77 2.26 -12.76
C PRO A 81 -9.45 2.86 -12.25
N PRO A 82 -8.99 2.50 -11.04
CA PRO A 82 -7.77 3.05 -10.47
C PRO A 82 -6.53 2.54 -11.22
N THR A 83 -5.47 3.34 -11.23
CA THR A 83 -4.16 2.90 -11.75
C THR A 83 -3.24 2.37 -10.63
N ALA A 84 -3.62 2.58 -9.37
CA ALA A 84 -2.88 2.11 -8.22
C ALA A 84 -3.82 1.75 -7.05
N ILE A 85 -3.46 0.71 -6.30
CA ILE A 85 -4.17 0.27 -5.10
C ILE A 85 -3.22 0.26 -3.90
N ILE A 86 -3.70 0.78 -2.78
CA ILE A 86 -3.10 0.65 -1.45
C ILE A 86 -3.99 -0.28 -0.62
N THR A 87 -3.49 -1.42 -0.19
CA THR A 87 -4.24 -2.36 0.66
C THR A 87 -3.96 -2.10 2.14
N ALA A 88 -5.00 -2.15 2.98
CA ALA A 88 -4.84 -1.79 4.39
C ALA A 88 -4.26 -2.87 5.28
N ASN A 89 -4.17 -4.14 4.86
CA ASN A 89 -3.50 -5.17 5.64
C ASN A 89 -3.15 -6.38 4.77
N ASN A 90 -2.56 -7.38 5.40
CA ASN A 90 -2.16 -8.62 4.79
C ASN A 90 -3.29 -9.39 4.08
N ALA A 91 -4.41 -9.63 4.77
CA ALA A 91 -5.53 -10.38 4.21
C ALA A 91 -6.11 -9.68 2.97
N MET A 92 -6.28 -8.37 3.04
CA MET A 92 -6.77 -7.57 1.92
C MET A 92 -5.78 -7.55 0.75
N THR A 93 -4.47 -7.62 1.01
CA THR A 93 -3.45 -7.74 -0.04
C THR A 93 -3.60 -9.02 -0.84
N ILE A 94 -3.85 -10.15 -0.15
CA ILE A 94 -4.13 -11.43 -0.80
C ILE A 94 -5.37 -11.32 -1.68
N GLY A 95 -6.46 -10.72 -1.18
CA GLY A 95 -7.68 -10.50 -1.93
C GLY A 95 -7.48 -9.65 -3.18
N ALA A 96 -6.73 -8.55 -3.06
CA ALA A 96 -6.41 -7.69 -4.19
C ALA A 96 -5.59 -8.44 -5.26
N LEU A 97 -4.56 -9.20 -4.87
CA LEU A 97 -3.75 -9.99 -5.80
C LEU A 97 -4.57 -11.06 -6.52
N ARG A 98 -5.56 -11.69 -5.85
CA ARG A 98 -6.50 -12.63 -6.49
C ARG A 98 -7.36 -11.94 -7.53
N ALA A 99 -7.97 -10.80 -7.19
CA ALA A 99 -8.80 -10.04 -8.13
C ALA A 99 -8.01 -9.59 -9.37
N LEU A 100 -6.79 -9.08 -9.19
CA LEU A 100 -5.91 -8.66 -10.29
C LEU A 100 -5.53 -9.84 -11.19
N ARG A 101 -5.21 -11.00 -10.59
CA ARG A 101 -4.92 -12.23 -11.34
C ARG A 101 -6.12 -12.68 -12.15
N THR A 102 -7.31 -12.71 -11.57
CA THR A 102 -8.55 -13.10 -12.24
C THR A 102 -8.91 -12.14 -13.38
N ALA A 103 -8.62 -10.84 -13.21
CA ALA A 103 -8.78 -9.83 -14.26
C ALA A 103 -7.68 -9.86 -15.34
N GLY A 104 -6.65 -10.71 -15.20
CA GLY A 104 -5.52 -10.79 -16.12
C GLY A 104 -4.60 -9.56 -16.10
N LEU A 105 -4.62 -8.78 -15.02
CA LEU A 105 -3.80 -7.58 -14.85
C LEU A 105 -2.48 -7.92 -14.18
N SER A 106 -1.40 -7.38 -14.73
CA SER A 106 -0.05 -7.50 -14.18
C SER A 106 0.27 -6.34 -13.23
N VAL A 107 1.04 -6.65 -12.19
CA VAL A 107 1.62 -5.66 -11.28
C VAL A 107 3.13 -5.60 -11.59
N PRO A 108 3.76 -4.42 -11.69
CA PRO A 108 3.17 -3.09 -11.65
C PRO A 108 2.62 -2.58 -13.01
N ASP A 109 2.79 -3.33 -14.10
CA ASP A 109 2.66 -2.77 -15.46
C ASP A 109 1.25 -2.31 -15.83
N ASP A 110 0.21 -3.04 -15.41
CA ASP A 110 -1.18 -2.63 -15.61
C ASP A 110 -1.72 -1.85 -14.41
N LEU A 111 -1.31 -2.21 -13.19
CA LEU A 111 -1.75 -1.58 -11.94
C LEU A 111 -0.66 -1.65 -10.86
N ALA A 112 -0.37 -0.50 -10.25
CA ALA A 112 0.58 -0.42 -9.13
C ALA A 112 -0.06 -0.87 -7.81
N LEU A 113 0.69 -1.58 -6.97
CA LEU A 113 0.24 -2.07 -5.67
C LEU A 113 1.22 -1.67 -4.56
N VAL A 114 0.69 -1.11 -3.47
CA VAL A 114 1.39 -0.93 -2.20
C VAL A 114 0.56 -1.59 -1.10
N CYS A 115 1.19 -2.31 -0.18
CA CYS A 115 0.48 -2.95 0.93
C CYS A 115 0.87 -2.37 2.29
N PHE A 116 0.00 -2.53 3.26
CA PHE A 116 0.37 -2.46 4.67
C PHE A 116 0.72 -3.84 5.20
N ASP A 117 1.63 -3.86 6.17
CA ASP A 117 2.18 -5.02 6.85
C ASP A 117 3.18 -5.78 5.95
N ASP A 118 4.48 -5.61 6.21
CA ASP A 118 5.52 -6.31 5.45
C ASP A 118 5.52 -7.79 5.86
N PHE A 119 5.25 -8.66 4.90
CA PHE A 119 5.22 -10.10 5.13
C PHE A 119 6.64 -10.65 5.10
N SER A 120 6.89 -11.72 5.84
CA SER A 120 8.16 -12.47 5.77
C SER A 120 8.48 -13.04 4.39
N TRP A 121 7.52 -13.07 3.47
CA TRP A 121 7.62 -13.61 2.11
C TRP A 121 7.26 -12.57 1.04
N ALA A 122 7.16 -11.29 1.41
CA ALA A 122 6.82 -10.20 0.48
C ALA A 122 7.83 -10.03 -0.66
N ASP A 123 9.07 -10.43 -0.42
CA ASP A 123 10.21 -10.45 -1.35
C ASP A 123 10.23 -11.68 -2.28
N VAL A 124 9.51 -12.75 -1.93
CA VAL A 124 9.41 -13.97 -2.76
C VAL A 124 8.38 -13.81 -3.89
N PHE A 125 7.52 -12.80 -3.84
CA PHE A 125 6.65 -12.46 -4.97
C PHE A 125 7.43 -11.89 -6.15
N SER A 126 6.94 -12.17 -7.36
CA SER A 126 7.32 -11.45 -8.56
C SER A 126 6.09 -10.73 -9.11
N PRO A 127 6.01 -9.39 -9.00
CA PRO A 127 6.99 -8.46 -8.42
C PRO A 127 7.02 -8.51 -6.87
N GLY A 128 8.16 -8.17 -6.27
CA GLY A 128 8.26 -7.99 -4.82
C GLY A 128 7.35 -6.87 -4.33
N LEU A 129 6.62 -7.09 -3.23
CA LEU A 129 5.59 -6.18 -2.75
C LEU A 129 6.18 -4.98 -1.99
N THR A 130 5.94 -3.77 -2.49
CA THR A 130 6.23 -2.53 -1.77
C THR A 130 5.27 -2.39 -0.58
N ALA A 131 5.80 -2.19 0.62
CA ALA A 131 5.01 -2.27 1.85
C ALA A 131 5.28 -1.12 2.83
N ILE A 132 4.27 -0.76 3.62
CA ILE A 132 4.47 -0.02 4.88
C ILE A 132 4.57 -1.06 6.00
N SER A 133 5.80 -1.28 6.48
CA SER A 133 6.12 -2.21 7.55
C SER A 133 5.82 -1.59 8.91
N GLN A 134 4.95 -2.25 9.67
CA GLN A 134 4.67 -1.86 11.04
C GLN A 134 5.62 -2.58 12.00
N PRO A 135 6.11 -1.92 13.06
CA PRO A 135 7.02 -2.53 14.03
C PRO A 135 6.25 -3.42 15.02
N SER A 136 5.46 -4.39 14.53
CA SER A 136 4.51 -5.18 15.33
C SER A 136 5.16 -5.89 16.52
N ARG A 137 6.39 -6.38 16.35
CA ARG A 137 7.18 -6.99 17.44
C ARG A 137 7.52 -5.98 18.52
N GLU A 138 7.91 -4.78 18.14
CA GLU A 138 8.26 -3.70 19.08
C GLU A 138 7.02 -3.12 19.75
N VAL A 139 5.88 -3.05 19.04
CA VAL A 139 4.57 -2.70 19.62
C VAL A 139 4.24 -3.68 20.74
N GLY A 140 4.33 -4.99 20.49
CA GLY A 140 4.05 -6.01 21.51
C GLY A 140 5.00 -5.92 22.70
N ALA A 141 6.31 -5.83 22.46
CA ALA A 141 7.31 -5.69 23.52
C ALA A 141 7.11 -4.41 24.35
N THR A 142 6.78 -3.30 23.69
CA THR A 142 6.50 -2.01 24.34
C THR A 142 5.22 -2.07 25.16
N ALA A 143 4.16 -2.70 24.65
CA ALA A 143 2.90 -2.87 25.37
C ALA A 143 3.09 -3.67 26.66
N VAL A 144 3.81 -4.80 26.60
CA VAL A 144 4.12 -5.63 27.78
C VAL A 144 4.97 -4.85 28.79
N ARG A 145 6.00 -4.14 28.32
CA ARG A 145 6.84 -3.29 29.19
C ARG A 145 6.00 -2.23 29.90
N LEU A 146 5.13 -1.51 29.18
CA LEU A 146 4.24 -0.50 29.77
C LEU A 146 3.25 -1.10 30.77
N LEU A 147 2.76 -2.31 30.51
CA LEU A 147 1.88 -3.03 31.44
C LEU A 147 2.62 -3.38 32.74
N LEU A 148 3.82 -3.95 32.66
CA LEU A 148 4.64 -4.30 33.83
C LEU A 148 4.97 -3.06 34.68
N GLU A 149 5.39 -1.96 34.03
CA GLU A 149 5.67 -0.69 34.70
C GLU A 149 4.42 -0.13 35.43
N ARG A 150 3.20 -0.42 34.94
CA ARG A 150 1.93 0.02 35.54
C ARG A 150 1.48 -0.88 36.69
N LEU A 151 1.79 -2.17 36.65
CA LEU A 151 1.55 -3.09 37.75
C LEU A 151 2.43 -2.75 38.96
N GLU A 152 3.69 -2.40 38.72
CA GLU A 152 4.62 -1.92 39.75
C GLU A 152 4.20 -0.56 40.32
N ASN A 153 3.62 0.31 39.48
CA ASN A 153 3.21 1.66 39.88
C ASN A 153 1.77 1.99 39.42
N PRO A 154 0.74 1.50 40.12
CA PRO A 154 -0.65 1.66 39.69
C PRO A 154 -1.12 3.12 39.56
N GLY A 155 -0.57 4.03 40.37
CA GLY A 155 -0.92 5.46 40.37
C GLY A 155 -0.30 6.28 39.23
N ARG A 156 0.50 5.66 38.36
CA ARG A 156 1.16 6.36 37.26
C ARG A 156 0.16 6.92 36.24
N PRO A 157 0.37 8.15 35.71
CA PRO A 157 -0.40 8.68 34.60
C PRO A 157 -0.39 7.76 33.35
N PRO A 158 -1.47 7.74 32.55
CA PRO A 158 -1.49 7.05 31.26
C PRO A 158 -0.35 7.50 30.34
N ARG A 159 0.17 6.57 29.54
CA ARG A 159 1.23 6.86 28.55
C ARG A 159 0.79 6.42 27.17
N THR A 160 1.15 7.24 26.19
CA THR A 160 1.03 6.92 24.77
C THR A 160 2.43 6.91 24.18
N VAL A 161 2.82 5.80 23.56
CA VAL A 161 4.11 5.66 22.85
C VAL A 161 3.79 5.45 21.36
N ARG A 162 4.39 6.27 20.49
CA ARG A 162 4.28 6.10 19.03
C ARG A 162 5.58 5.51 18.50
N LEU A 163 5.48 4.38 17.82
CA LEU A 163 6.61 3.71 17.18
C LEU A 163 6.58 4.02 15.67
N PRO A 164 7.73 4.29 15.03
CA PRO A 164 7.77 4.63 13.62
C PRO A 164 7.48 3.41 12.74
N CYS A 165 6.71 3.59 11.67
CA CYS A 165 6.64 2.62 10.58
C CYS A 165 7.77 2.86 9.57
N ALA A 166 8.09 1.82 8.79
CA ALA A 166 9.08 1.90 7.72
C ALA A 166 8.41 1.70 6.36
N PHE A 167 8.81 2.49 5.36
CA PHE A 167 8.44 2.24 3.97
C PHE A 167 9.48 1.30 3.35
N VAL A 168 9.06 0.09 3.03
CA VAL A 168 9.88 -0.94 2.41
C VAL A 168 9.60 -0.94 0.91
N HIS A 169 10.42 -0.20 0.17
CA HIS A 169 10.31 -0.11 -1.28
C HIS A 169 10.75 -1.42 -1.94
N ARG A 170 9.93 -1.90 -2.87
CA ARG A 170 10.24 -3.00 -3.79
C ARG A 170 9.67 -2.63 -5.18
N THR A 171 9.28 -3.61 -5.97
CA THR A 171 8.95 -3.41 -7.40
C THR A 171 7.45 -3.23 -7.69
N SER A 172 6.54 -3.61 -6.78
CA SER A 172 5.10 -3.63 -7.09
C SER A 172 4.44 -2.25 -7.26
N CYS A 173 5.07 -1.17 -6.81
CA CYS A 173 4.59 0.20 -7.06
C CYS A 173 4.96 0.73 -8.45
N GLY A 174 5.90 0.08 -9.16
CA GLY A 174 6.48 0.61 -10.41
C GLY A 174 7.29 1.91 -10.24
N CYS A 175 7.53 2.33 -9.00
CA CYS A 175 8.21 3.57 -8.66
C CYS A 175 9.74 3.37 -8.67
N VAL A 176 10.47 4.24 -9.37
CA VAL A 176 11.93 4.22 -9.43
C VAL A 176 12.54 4.79 -8.14
N ALA A 177 13.66 4.24 -7.68
CA ALA A 177 14.30 4.62 -6.42
C ALA A 177 14.61 6.12 -6.33
N GLU A 178 15.00 6.76 -7.44
CA GLU A 178 15.27 8.22 -7.50
C GLU A 178 14.04 9.09 -7.16
N ALA A 179 12.82 8.57 -7.34
CA ALA A 179 11.60 9.30 -6.97
C ALA A 179 11.36 9.33 -5.46
N LEU A 180 12.04 8.46 -4.68
CA LEU A 180 11.89 8.35 -3.22
C LEU A 180 12.80 9.31 -2.45
N ASP A 181 13.97 9.64 -3.01
CA ASP A 181 14.93 10.59 -2.43
C ASP A 181 14.58 12.05 -2.73
N ARG A 182 13.61 12.30 -3.62
CA ARG A 182 13.15 13.66 -3.88
C ARG A 182 12.32 14.15 -2.67
N PRO A 183 12.71 15.27 -2.02
CA PRO A 183 11.94 15.80 -0.91
C PRO A 183 10.50 16.08 -1.36
N LEU A 184 9.55 15.52 -0.63
CA LEU A 184 8.14 15.69 -0.93
C LEU A 184 7.76 17.16 -0.75
N PRO A 185 7.00 17.76 -1.68
CA PRO A 185 6.57 19.16 -1.57
C PRO A 185 5.88 19.41 -0.22
N GLY A 186 6.35 20.42 0.52
CA GLY A 186 5.74 20.84 1.79
C GLY A 186 6.15 20.06 3.05
N THR A 187 7.24 19.28 3.01
CA THR A 187 7.78 18.63 4.23
C THR A 187 8.87 19.51 4.86
N PRO A 188 8.78 19.92 6.14
CA PRO A 188 9.97 20.35 6.89
C PRO A 188 10.95 19.18 6.91
N GLY A 189 12.21 19.43 6.55
CA GLY A 189 13.22 18.38 6.46
C GLY A 189 13.28 17.53 7.73
N ILE A 190 13.07 16.23 7.59
CA ILE A 190 13.46 15.28 8.63
C ILE A 190 14.98 15.22 8.61
N ALA A 191 15.61 15.87 9.59
CA ALA A 191 17.05 15.88 9.75
C ALA A 191 17.59 14.44 9.72
N GLY A 192 18.55 14.20 8.83
CA GLY A 192 19.30 12.97 8.73
C GLY A 192 19.86 12.61 10.11
N LYS A 193 19.64 11.36 10.52
CA LYS A 193 20.29 10.82 11.69
C LYS A 193 21.68 10.39 11.25
N ASP A 194 22.70 11.08 11.74
CA ASP A 194 24.10 10.68 11.56
C ASP A 194 24.29 9.21 11.98
N PRO A 195 25.12 8.45 11.26
CA PRO A 195 25.42 7.07 11.64
C PRO A 195 26.17 7.08 12.98
N VAL A 196 25.56 6.44 13.98
CA VAL A 196 26.21 6.16 15.26
C VAL A 196 27.41 5.25 15.00
N SER A 197 28.60 5.76 15.31
CA SER A 197 29.86 5.00 15.44
C SER A 197 29.87 4.20 16.74
#